data_AF-A0ABD0Y3U3-F1
#
_entry.id   AF-A0ABD0Y3U3-F1
#
_cell.length_a   1.000
_cell.length_b   1.000
_cell.length_c   1.000
_cell.angle_alpha   90.00
_cell.angle_beta   90.00
_cell.angle_gamma   90.00
#
_symmetry.space_group_name_H-M   'P 1'
#
loop_
_entity.id
_entity.type
_entity.pdbx_description
1 polymer ?
#
loop_
_entity_poly.entity_id
_entity_poly.type
_entity_poly.pdbx_seq_one_letter_code
_entity_poly.pdbx_strand_id
1 'polypeptide(L)'
;MREMSQFIEEAMSSTYHPVTNNFMMGVRCRQAALERNKRCLLAYQWNRMERLRKMRWEFGSILPPDIKSNLSDAEVGWFNKYSKCLATYMKSIGGQNGLNITQDMKPPKDLYIEVRCLTDYGKLELEDGEVIVLYKNSQHLMPRSHCEHLIRQGILEQVD
;
A
#
# COMPACT_ATOMS: atom_id res chain seq x y z
N MET A 1 -4.41 -16.23 33.54
CA MET A 1 -3.03 -15.67 33.58
C MET A 1 -2.32 -15.99 34.89
N ARG A 2 -2.93 -15.80 36.07
CA ARG A 2 -2.31 -16.11 37.38
C ARG A 2 -1.85 -17.57 37.53
N GLU A 3 -2.66 -18.54 37.13
CA GLU A 3 -2.31 -19.97 37.20
C GLU A 3 -1.15 -20.35 36.26
N MET A 4 -1.10 -19.75 35.06
CA MET A 4 -0.01 -19.99 34.11
C MET A 4 1.29 -19.33 34.57
N SER A 5 1.23 -18.21 35.29
CA SER A 5 2.39 -17.58 35.92
C SER A 5 2.90 -18.40 37.11
N GLN A 6 2.01 -18.92 37.95
CA GLN A 6 2.37 -19.83 39.05
C GLN A 6 3.02 -21.11 38.56
N PHE A 7 2.49 -21.71 37.48
CA PHE A 7 3.07 -22.92 36.89
C PHE A 7 4.49 -22.69 36.34
N ILE A 8 4.79 -21.49 35.85
CA ILE A 8 6.13 -21.11 35.39
C ILE A 8 7.08 -20.92 36.56
N GLU A 9 6.59 -20.29 37.64
CA GLU A 9 7.37 -20.02 38.85
C GLU A 9 7.73 -21.32 39.60
N GLU A 10 6.79 -22.26 39.72
CA GLU A 10 7.04 -23.62 40.22
C GLU A 10 7.98 -24.43 39.32
N ALA A 11 7.83 -24.30 38.00
CA ALA A 11 8.73 -24.98 37.05
C ALA A 11 10.17 -24.46 37.12
N MET A 12 10.36 -23.19 37.50
CA MET A 12 11.66 -22.56 37.70
C MET A 12 12.28 -22.89 39.07
N SER A 13 11.48 -23.16 40.11
CA SER A 13 11.97 -23.48 41.46
C SER A 13 12.15 -24.97 41.73
N SER A 14 11.57 -25.84 40.90
CA SER A 14 11.68 -27.30 41.05
C SER A 14 13.11 -27.80 40.78
N THR A 15 13.72 -28.46 41.75
CA THR A 15 14.95 -29.24 41.55
C THR A 15 14.66 -30.33 40.50
N TYR A 16 15.50 -30.44 39.47
CA TYR A 16 15.27 -31.33 38.33
C TYR A 16 15.12 -32.79 38.77
N HIS A 17 13.89 -33.33 38.71
CA HIS A 17 13.62 -34.75 38.93
C HIS A 17 13.28 -35.43 37.59
N PRO A 18 14.15 -36.32 37.07
CA PRO A 18 14.07 -36.80 35.67
C PRO A 18 12.82 -37.62 35.34
N VAL A 19 12.10 -38.13 36.35
CA VAL A 19 10.93 -39.03 36.17
C VAL A 19 9.58 -38.33 36.38
N THR A 20 9.51 -37.36 37.28
CA THR A 20 8.26 -36.67 37.68
C THR A 20 8.09 -35.31 36.99
N ASN A 21 9.17 -34.74 36.47
CA ASN A 21 9.19 -33.36 36.01
C ASN A 21 9.25 -33.22 34.49
N ASN A 22 8.17 -33.62 33.80
CA ASN A 22 8.08 -33.55 32.35
C ASN A 22 7.64 -32.16 31.83
N PHE A 23 8.17 -31.08 32.41
CA PHE A 23 7.89 -29.70 31.99
C PHE A 23 8.34 -29.39 30.56
N MET A 24 9.22 -30.22 29.99
CA MET A 24 9.66 -30.15 28.59
C MET A 24 8.48 -30.05 27.61
N MET A 25 7.40 -30.80 27.86
CA MET A 25 6.22 -30.77 26.99
C MET A 25 5.45 -29.45 27.11
N GLY A 26 5.35 -28.89 28.31
CA GLY A 26 4.75 -27.56 28.54
C GLY A 26 5.55 -26.45 27.86
N VAL A 27 6.88 -26.49 27.96
CA VAL A 27 7.78 -25.54 27.29
C VAL A 27 7.65 -25.66 25.77
N ARG A 28 7.63 -26.87 25.22
CA ARG A 28 7.45 -27.11 23.77
C ARG A 28 6.08 -26.63 23.29
N CYS A 29 5.00 -26.88 24.04
CA CYS A 29 3.67 -26.37 23.72
C CYS A 29 3.63 -24.85 23.71
N ARG A 30 4.20 -24.19 24.73
CA ARG A 30 4.30 -22.72 24.78
C ARG A 30 5.10 -22.18 23.60
N GLN A 31 6.25 -22.77 23.29
CA GLN A 31 7.09 -22.36 22.17
C GLN A 31 6.35 -22.50 20.84
N ALA A 32 5.72 -23.64 20.59
CA ALA A 32 4.92 -23.88 19.39
C ALA A 32 3.74 -22.90 19.26
N ALA A 33 3.07 -22.57 20.37
CA ALA A 33 2.00 -21.58 20.41
C ALA A 33 2.51 -20.16 20.07
N LEU A 34 3.66 -19.77 20.64
CA LEU A 34 4.30 -18.48 20.33
C LEU A 34 4.74 -18.40 18.87
N GLU A 35 5.34 -19.46 18.34
CA GLU A 35 5.75 -19.52 16.93
C GLU A 35 4.55 -19.45 15.99
N ARG A 36 3.44 -20.12 16.32
CA ARG A 36 2.19 -20.03 15.57
C ARG A 36 1.65 -18.60 15.56
N ASN A 37 1.55 -17.97 16.72
CA ASN A 37 1.07 -16.58 16.84
C ASN A 37 1.97 -15.62 16.06
N LYS A 38 3.30 -15.77 16.17
CA LYS A 38 4.27 -14.98 15.40
C LYS A 38 4.06 -15.14 13.90
N ARG A 39 3.90 -16.38 13.40
CA ARG A 39 3.66 -16.65 11.97
C ARG A 39 2.35 -16.03 11.49
N CYS A 40 1.27 -16.17 12.25
CA CYS A 40 -0.03 -15.59 11.89
C CYS A 40 0.02 -14.06 11.83
N LEU A 41 0.67 -13.40 12.80
CA LEU A 41 0.83 -11.95 12.82
C LEU A 41 1.71 -11.46 11.67
N LEU A 42 2.82 -12.14 11.39
CA LEU A 42 3.68 -11.83 10.24
C LEU A 42 2.94 -11.98 8.92
N ALA A 43 2.16 -13.05 8.75
CA ALA A 43 1.37 -13.28 7.55
C ALA A 43 0.30 -12.20 7.36
N TYR A 44 -0.41 -11.82 8.43
CA TYR A 44 -1.38 -10.73 8.39
C TYR A 44 -0.73 -9.40 7.99
N GLN A 45 0.37 -9.04 8.67
CA GLN A 45 1.08 -7.79 8.39
C GLN A 45 1.60 -7.79 6.95
N TRP A 46 2.25 -8.86 6.52
CA TRP A 46 2.78 -9.02 5.16
C TRP A 46 1.69 -8.83 4.10
N ASN A 47 0.53 -9.50 4.27
CA ASN A 47 -0.59 -9.36 3.34
C ASN A 47 -1.10 -7.92 3.27
N ARG A 48 -1.14 -7.21 4.40
CA ARG A 48 -1.51 -5.77 4.43
C ARG A 48 -0.48 -4.90 3.71
N MET A 49 0.81 -5.11 3.95
CA MET A 49 1.87 -4.38 3.25
C MET A 49 1.82 -4.60 1.73
N GLU A 50 1.55 -5.84 1.32
CA GLU A 50 1.46 -6.21 -0.09
C GLU A 50 0.26 -5.53 -0.77
N ARG A 51 -0.89 -5.43 -0.09
CA ARG A 51 -2.03 -4.65 -0.57
C ARG A 51 -1.70 -3.15 -0.68
N LEU A 52 -1.02 -2.58 0.32
CA LEU A 52 -0.57 -1.18 0.28
C LEU A 52 0.37 -0.92 -0.88
N ARG A 53 1.29 -1.86 -1.15
CA ARG A 53 2.18 -1.80 -2.29
C ARG A 53 1.36 -1.76 -3.58
N LYS A 54 0.41 -2.68 -3.78
CA LYS A 54 -0.47 -2.69 -4.96
C LYS A 54 -1.22 -1.36 -5.14
N MET A 55 -1.79 -0.81 -4.06
CA MET A 55 -2.48 0.48 -4.10
C MET A 55 -1.56 1.63 -4.56
N ARG A 56 -0.27 1.62 -4.18
CA ARG A 56 0.72 2.60 -4.67
C ARG A 56 0.95 2.51 -6.19
N TRP A 57 0.81 1.32 -6.79
CA TRP A 57 0.97 1.12 -8.23
C TRP A 57 -0.34 1.42 -8.99
N GLU A 58 -1.50 1.25 -8.36
CA GLU A 58 -2.81 1.50 -8.97
C GLU A 58 -3.21 2.99 -8.91
N PHE A 59 -3.23 3.60 -7.71
CA PHE A 59 -3.68 4.98 -7.49
C PHE A 59 -2.55 6.01 -7.52
N GLY A 60 -1.29 5.57 -7.41
CA GLY A 60 -0.13 6.44 -7.35
C GLY A 60 0.20 6.90 -5.92
N SER A 61 0.82 8.08 -5.80
CA SER A 61 1.35 8.57 -4.51
C SER A 61 0.28 9.10 -3.55
N ILE A 62 -0.93 9.35 -4.03
CA ILE A 62 -2.03 9.91 -3.25
C ILE A 62 -3.09 8.82 -3.13
N LEU A 63 -3.41 8.45 -1.90
CA LEU A 63 -4.48 7.49 -1.61
C LEU A 63 -5.81 8.23 -1.42
N PRO A 64 -6.91 7.65 -1.90
CA PRO A 64 -8.27 8.10 -1.57
C PRO A 64 -8.50 8.22 -0.04
N PRO A 65 -9.28 9.22 0.41
CA PRO A 65 -9.45 9.54 1.82
C PRO A 65 -10.15 8.41 2.61
N ASP A 66 -11.04 7.66 1.97
CA ASP A 66 -11.73 6.47 2.48
C ASP A 66 -10.77 5.32 2.76
N ILE A 67 -9.72 5.14 1.94
CA ILE A 67 -8.68 4.15 2.19
C ILE A 67 -7.75 4.64 3.31
N LYS A 68 -7.42 5.94 3.29
CA LYS A 68 -6.53 6.57 4.27
C LYS A 68 -7.07 6.50 5.70
N SER A 69 -8.38 6.59 5.89
CA SER A 69 -9.01 6.46 7.22
C SER A 69 -8.92 5.05 7.82
N ASN A 70 -8.74 4.03 6.98
CA ASN A 70 -8.62 2.63 7.38
C ASN A 70 -7.17 2.19 7.66
N LEU A 71 -6.21 3.11 7.57
CA LEU A 71 -4.78 2.85 7.76
C LEU A 71 -4.34 3.26 9.17
N SER A 72 -3.49 2.43 9.78
CA SER A 72 -2.82 2.82 11.02
C SER A 72 -1.69 3.82 10.76
N ASP A 73 -1.33 4.63 11.75
CA ASP A 73 -0.24 5.62 11.62
C ASP A 73 1.10 4.99 11.17
N ALA A 74 1.39 3.78 11.66
CA ALA A 74 2.58 3.03 11.26
C ALA A 74 2.55 2.65 9.76
N GLU A 75 1.39 2.29 9.23
CA GLU A 75 1.22 1.95 7.81
C GLU A 75 1.30 3.18 6.93
N VAL A 76 0.73 4.32 7.37
CA VAL A 76 0.87 5.60 6.68
C VAL A 76 2.36 6.00 6.61
N GLY A 77 3.08 5.88 7.73
CA GLY A 77 4.52 6.12 7.79
C GLY A 77 5.30 5.21 6.83
N TRP A 78 4.95 3.93 6.78
CA TRP A 78 5.56 2.99 5.83
C TRP A 78 5.25 3.33 4.37
N PHE A 79 4.00 3.66 4.04
CA PHE A 79 3.57 4.00 2.68
C PHE A 79 4.32 5.24 2.16
N ASN A 80 4.48 6.25 3.02
CA ASN A 80 5.25 7.45 2.70
C ASN A 80 6.72 7.12 2.45
N LYS A 81 7.32 6.24 3.28
CA LYS A 81 8.70 5.78 3.09
C LYS A 81 8.86 4.98 1.79
N TYR A 82 7.94 4.07 1.50
CA TYR A 82 7.94 3.30 0.25
C TYR A 82 7.81 4.21 -0.97
N SER A 83 6.88 5.16 -0.93
CA SER A 83 6.69 6.16 -2.00
C SER A 83 7.95 6.99 -2.23
N LYS A 84 8.65 7.38 -1.15
CA LYS A 84 9.94 8.09 -1.24
C LYS A 84 11.02 7.22 -1.88
N CYS A 85 11.16 5.97 -1.47
CA CYS A 85 12.13 5.03 -2.06
C CYS A 85 11.86 4.82 -3.55
N LEU A 86 10.59 4.65 -3.93
CA LEU A 86 10.20 4.48 -5.33
C LEU A 86 10.48 5.75 -6.15
N ALA A 87 10.19 6.93 -5.61
CA ALA A 87 10.54 8.21 -6.25
C ALA A 87 12.05 8.38 -6.42
N THR A 88 12.86 7.99 -5.43
CA THR A 88 14.33 7.98 -5.56
C THR A 88 14.78 7.04 -6.68
N TYR A 89 14.17 5.85 -6.78
CA TYR A 89 14.47 4.92 -7.86
C TYR A 89 14.08 5.48 -9.23
N MET A 90 12.88 6.04 -9.37
CA MET A 90 12.40 6.70 -10.60
C MET A 90 13.32 7.82 -11.08
N LYS A 91 13.94 8.56 -10.17
CA LYS A 91 14.92 9.60 -10.51
C LYS A 91 16.27 9.04 -10.93
N SER A 92 16.64 7.85 -10.45
CA SER A 92 17.92 7.21 -10.78
C SER A 92 17.94 6.58 -12.18
N ILE A 93 16.75 6.27 -12.71
CA ILE A 93 16.55 5.72 -14.06
C ILE A 93 16.16 6.84 -15.03
N GLY A 94 16.50 6.73 -16.32
CA GLY A 94 16.04 7.70 -17.33
C GLY A 94 16.90 8.97 -17.51
N GLY A 95 18.17 8.94 -17.11
CA GLY A 95 19.11 10.04 -17.38
C GLY A 95 18.79 11.30 -16.58
N GLN A 96 18.75 12.47 -17.24
CA GLN A 96 18.57 13.76 -16.56
C GLN A 96 17.13 14.03 -16.08
N ASN A 97 16.11 13.43 -16.72
CA ASN A 97 14.71 13.78 -16.47
C ASN A 97 13.98 12.76 -15.58
N GLY A 98 14.62 11.65 -15.22
CA GLY A 98 13.96 10.54 -14.54
C GLY A 98 13.03 9.75 -15.48
N LEU A 99 12.58 8.58 -15.07
CA LEU A 99 11.53 7.82 -15.76
C LEU A 99 10.43 7.40 -14.78
N ASN A 100 9.19 7.78 -15.08
CA ASN A 100 8.05 7.36 -14.30
C ASN A 100 7.53 5.99 -14.74
N ILE A 101 8.08 4.93 -14.13
CA ILE A 101 7.68 3.53 -14.37
C ILE A 101 6.26 3.18 -13.89
N THR A 102 5.56 4.10 -13.22
CA THR A 102 4.17 3.85 -12.82
C THR A 102 3.16 4.30 -13.86
N GLN A 103 3.57 5.01 -14.91
CA GLN A 103 2.70 5.39 -16.02
C GLN A 103 2.71 4.31 -17.13
N ASP A 104 1.74 4.35 -18.05
CA ASP A 104 1.74 3.56 -19.29
C ASP A 104 1.67 2.02 -19.12
N MET A 105 0.86 1.53 -18.18
CA MET A 105 0.65 0.07 -17.99
C MET A 105 -0.05 -0.62 -19.18
N LYS A 106 -0.69 0.16 -20.06
CA LYS A 106 -1.32 -0.31 -21.29
C LYS A 106 -0.63 0.34 -22.48
N PRO A 107 -0.40 -0.39 -23.58
CA PRO A 107 0.20 0.19 -24.76
C PRO A 107 -0.60 1.41 -25.24
N PRO A 108 0.07 2.50 -25.64
CA PRO A 108 -0.61 3.66 -26.19
C PRO A 108 -1.22 3.31 -27.55
N LYS A 109 -2.49 3.70 -27.75
CA LYS A 109 -3.18 3.59 -29.04
C LYS A 109 -3.07 4.91 -29.80
N ASP A 110 -3.49 5.97 -29.13
CA ASP A 110 -3.56 7.33 -29.66
C ASP A 110 -2.90 8.33 -28.71
N LEU A 111 -2.37 9.42 -29.28
CA LEU A 111 -1.70 10.49 -28.54
C LEU A 111 -2.69 11.37 -27.77
N TYR A 112 -3.84 11.64 -28.39
CA TYR A 112 -4.96 12.38 -27.81
C TYR A 112 -6.12 11.42 -27.56
N ILE A 113 -6.80 11.61 -26.43
CA ILE A 113 -7.98 10.83 -26.08
C ILE A 113 -9.12 11.77 -25.69
N GLU A 114 -10.33 11.39 -26.05
CA GLU A 114 -11.54 12.07 -25.59
C GLU A 114 -11.90 11.54 -24.20
N VAL A 115 -12.05 12.46 -23.26
CA VAL A 115 -12.35 12.13 -21.87
C VAL A 115 -13.57 12.90 -21.38
N ARG A 116 -14.39 12.22 -20.59
CA ARG A 116 -15.54 12.78 -19.89
C ARG A 116 -15.23 12.92 -18.40
N CYS A 117 -15.54 14.08 -17.84
CA CYS A 117 -15.42 14.32 -16.41
C CYS A 117 -16.57 13.70 -15.65
N LEU A 118 -16.28 12.88 -14.64
CA LEU A 118 -17.28 12.30 -13.73
C LEU A 118 -17.56 13.21 -12.52
N THR A 119 -16.56 13.99 -12.13
CA THR A 119 -16.60 14.91 -10.97
C THR A 119 -16.08 16.29 -11.35
N ASP A 120 -16.54 17.32 -10.62
CA ASP A 120 -16.00 18.67 -10.74
C ASP A 120 -14.59 18.70 -10.14
N TYR A 121 -13.57 18.71 -10.99
CA TYR A 121 -12.16 18.75 -10.58
C TYR A 121 -11.61 20.19 -10.51
N GLY A 122 -12.27 21.13 -11.19
CA GLY A 122 -11.84 22.53 -11.23
C GLY A 122 -10.82 22.79 -12.34
N LYS A 123 -9.77 23.57 -12.04
CA LYS A 123 -8.77 23.99 -13.03
C LYS A 123 -7.63 22.97 -13.12
N LEU A 124 -7.40 22.42 -14.31
CA LEU A 124 -6.26 21.59 -14.66
C LEU A 124 -5.29 22.40 -15.51
N GLU A 125 -4.02 22.46 -15.10
CA GLU A 125 -2.94 23.07 -15.88
C GLU A 125 -2.23 21.99 -16.69
N LEU A 126 -2.16 22.18 -18.01
CA LEU A 126 -1.39 21.35 -18.93
C LEU A 126 0.09 21.78 -18.93
N GLU A 127 0.97 20.89 -19.38
CA GLU A 127 2.40 21.19 -19.57
C GLU A 127 2.65 22.40 -20.49
N ASP A 128 1.76 22.65 -21.46
CA ASP A 128 1.84 23.80 -22.38
C ASP A 128 1.38 25.12 -21.74
N GLY A 129 0.94 25.09 -20.47
CA GLY A 129 0.45 26.26 -19.73
C GLY A 129 -1.02 26.61 -19.99
N GLU A 130 -1.73 25.81 -20.80
CA GLU A 130 -3.17 25.96 -20.99
C GLU A 130 -3.94 25.47 -19.75
N VAL A 131 -4.95 26.23 -19.34
CA VAL A 131 -5.78 25.92 -18.16
C VAL A 131 -7.16 25.47 -18.61
N ILE A 132 -7.46 24.19 -18.44
CA ILE A 132 -8.76 23.60 -18.75
C ILE A 132 -9.59 23.51 -17.49
N VAL A 133 -10.85 23.95 -17.55
CA VAL A 133 -11.79 23.80 -16.44
C VAL A 133 -12.63 22.55 -16.64
N LEU A 134 -12.49 21.59 -15.74
CA LEU A 134 -13.17 20.31 -15.73
C LEU A 134 -14.44 20.41 -14.86
N TYR A 135 -15.59 20.46 -15.53
CA TYR A 135 -16.91 20.41 -14.91
C TYR A 135 -17.53 19.02 -15.07
N LYS A 136 -18.44 18.64 -14.17
CA LYS A 136 -19.13 17.36 -14.24
C LYS A 136 -19.84 17.17 -15.59
N ASN A 137 -19.61 16.01 -16.20
CA ASN A 137 -20.10 15.60 -17.52
C ASN A 137 -19.58 16.42 -18.71
N SER A 138 -18.58 17.31 -18.54
CA SER A 138 -17.91 17.95 -19.68
C SER A 138 -17.02 16.95 -20.42
N GLN A 139 -16.86 17.15 -21.73
CA GLN A 139 -16.00 16.34 -22.59
C GLN A 139 -14.86 17.19 -23.12
N HIS A 140 -13.65 16.65 -23.08
CA HIS A 140 -12.44 17.34 -23.51
C HIS A 140 -11.53 16.40 -24.29
N LEU A 141 -10.89 16.92 -25.33
CA LEU A 141 -9.83 16.23 -26.05
C LEU A 141 -8.49 16.68 -25.46
N MET A 142 -7.78 15.75 -24.80
CA MET A 142 -6.53 16.07 -24.10
C MET A 142 -5.44 15.04 -24.38
N PRO A 143 -4.15 15.41 -24.23
CA PRO A 143 -3.05 14.46 -24.31
C PRO A 143 -3.22 13.34 -23.29
N ARG A 144 -2.97 12.10 -23.71
CA ARG A 144 -3.12 10.93 -22.85
C ARG A 144 -2.25 10.99 -21.60
N SER A 145 -1.04 11.56 -21.69
CA SER A 145 -0.09 11.69 -20.58
C SER A 145 -0.69 12.37 -19.34
N HIS A 146 -1.54 13.38 -19.55
CA HIS A 146 -2.19 14.13 -18.48
C HIS A 146 -3.44 13.43 -17.96
N CYS A 147 -4.14 12.71 -18.84
CA CYS A 147 -5.38 12.04 -18.51
C CYS A 147 -5.17 10.75 -17.70
N GLU A 148 -4.08 10.00 -17.93
CA GLU A 148 -3.91 8.67 -17.31
C GLU A 148 -4.00 8.69 -15.78
N HIS A 149 -3.43 9.70 -15.13
CA HIS A 149 -3.47 9.81 -13.67
C HIS A 149 -4.89 10.04 -13.16
N LEU A 150 -5.62 10.95 -13.81
CA LEU A 150 -6.99 11.31 -13.44
C LEU A 150 -8.00 10.20 -13.75
N ILE A 151 -7.76 9.44 -14.83
CA ILE A 151 -8.56 8.24 -15.16
C ILE A 151 -8.39 7.18 -14.08
N ARG A 152 -7.17 6.93 -13.59
CA ARG A 152 -6.92 5.96 -12.50
C ARG A 152 -7.53 6.38 -11.17
N GLN A 153 -7.64 7.69 -10.93
CA GLN A 153 -8.33 8.22 -9.77
C GLN A 153 -9.86 8.16 -9.89
N GLY A 154 -10.39 7.82 -11.06
CA GLY A 154 -11.84 7.78 -11.32
C GLY A 154 -12.47 9.16 -11.49
N ILE A 155 -11.68 10.19 -11.80
CA ILE A 155 -12.17 11.56 -12.06
C ILE A 155 -12.59 11.70 -13.52
N LEU A 156 -11.83 11.08 -14.42
CA LEU A 156 -12.07 11.08 -15.86
C LEU A 156 -12.41 9.66 -16.35
N GLU A 157 -13.28 9.59 -17.34
CA GLU A 157 -13.60 8.37 -18.09
C GLU A 157 -13.21 8.58 -19.55
N GLN A 158 -12.55 7.60 -20.16
CA GLN A 158 -12.26 7.65 -21.60
C GLN A 158 -13.55 7.34 -22.38
N VAL A 159 -13.92 8.22 -23.30
CA VAL A 159 -14.98 7.98 -24.27
C VAL A 159 -14.32 7.36 -25.50
N ASP A 160 -14.79 6.17 -25.91
CA ASP A 160 -14.28 5.44 -27.09
C ASP A 160 -14.67 6.14 -28.40
#